data_AF-A0A819QIV6-F1
#
_entry.id   AF-A0A819QIV6-F1
#
_cell.length_a   1.000
_cell.length_b   1.000
_cell.length_c   1.000
_cell.angle_alpha   90.00
_cell.angle_beta   90.00
_cell.angle_gamma   90.00
#
_symmetry.space_group_name_H-M   'P 1'
#
loop_
_entity.id
_entity.type
_entity.pdbx_description
1 polymer ?
#
loop_
_entity_poly.entity_id
_entity_poly.type
_entity_poly.pdbx_seq_one_letter_code
_entity_poly.pdbx_strand_id
1 'polypeptide(L)'
;MIHPLGRFVLPPDNVGDNYPKPGWSSVAIGWGCTSWNDCQTQTLQEANLPILHANIPPCTQHMIYPPGQICAGNFKCVAGTCKGDSGGPLMIQNANYRWEVIGITSCDDKW
;
A
#
# COMPACT_ATOMS: atom_id res chain seq x y z
N MET A 1 -1.73 -15.98 13.04
CA MET A 1 -0.45 -16.67 12.78
C MET A 1 0.28 -15.86 11.73
N ILE A 2 1.50 -15.38 12.02
CA ILE A 2 2.32 -14.69 11.02
C ILE A 2 3.01 -15.78 10.19
N HIS A 3 2.61 -15.94 8.93
CA HIS A 3 3.32 -16.82 8.01
C HIS A 3 4.57 -16.07 7.50
N PRO A 4 5.77 -16.65 7.56
CA PRO A 4 6.93 -16.01 6.94
C PRO A 4 6.66 -15.82 5.44
N LEU A 5 6.61 -14.57 4.99
CA LEU A 5 6.26 -14.20 3.61
C LEU A 5 7.33 -14.64 2.59
N GLY A 6 8.48 -15.15 3.07
CA GLY A 6 9.61 -15.55 2.22
C GLY A 6 10.25 -14.35 1.54
N ARG A 7 10.88 -14.58 0.38
CA ARG A 7 11.51 -13.50 -0.41
C ARG A 7 10.47 -12.83 -1.31
N PHE A 8 10.33 -11.52 -1.16
CA PHE A 8 9.57 -10.68 -2.08
C PHE A 8 10.21 -10.69 -3.48
N VAL A 9 9.38 -10.57 -4.50
CA VAL A 9 9.80 -10.40 -5.90
C VAL A 9 9.47 -9.00 -6.39
N LEU A 10 10.14 -8.58 -7.45
CA LEU A 10 9.78 -7.38 -8.19
C LEU A 10 8.88 -7.75 -9.37
N PRO A 11 8.05 -6.81 -9.85
CA PRO A 11 7.32 -6.98 -11.09
C PRO A 11 8.27 -7.26 -12.25
N PRO A 12 7.85 -8.05 -13.26
CA PRO A 12 8.60 -8.18 -14.51
C PRO A 12 8.86 -6.82 -15.17
N ASP A 13 9.97 -6.69 -15.90
CA ASP A 13 10.35 -5.41 -16.53
C ASP A 13 9.30 -4.85 -17.52
N ASN A 14 8.42 -5.71 -18.06
CA ASN A 14 7.44 -5.37 -19.10
C ASN A 14 5.98 -5.55 -18.62
N VAL A 15 5.64 -5.05 -17.43
CA VAL A 15 4.24 -5.08 -16.93
C VAL A 15 3.29 -4.11 -17.63
N GLY A 16 3.84 -3.11 -18.34
CA GLY A 16 3.08 -2.09 -19.08
C GLY A 16 2.50 -0.98 -18.19
N ASP A 17 2.06 0.11 -18.82
CA ASP A 17 1.70 1.36 -18.13
C ASP A 17 0.42 1.28 -17.29
N ASN A 18 -0.38 0.23 -17.48
CA ASN A 18 -1.61 0.00 -16.72
C ASN A 18 -1.38 -0.83 -15.44
N TYR A 19 -0.12 -1.04 -15.05
CA TYR A 19 0.24 -1.81 -13.87
C TYR A 19 0.68 -0.87 -12.71
N PRO A 20 0.19 -1.08 -11.48
CA PRO A 20 -0.92 -1.95 -11.09
C PRO A 20 -2.28 -1.38 -11.53
N LYS A 21 -3.28 -2.25 -11.75
CA LYS A 21 -4.60 -1.81 -12.22
C LYS A 21 -5.49 -1.34 -11.07
N PRO A 22 -6.26 -0.25 -11.25
CA PRO A 22 -7.32 0.13 -10.33
C PRO A 22 -8.31 -1.03 -10.07
N GLY A 23 -8.74 -1.17 -8.82
CA GLY A 23 -9.59 -2.25 -8.34
C GLY A 23 -8.84 -3.53 -7.92
N TRP A 24 -7.54 -3.65 -8.20
CA TRP A 24 -6.74 -4.76 -7.66
C TRP A 24 -6.60 -4.63 -6.14
N SER A 25 -6.60 -5.78 -5.44
CA SER A 25 -6.32 -5.82 -4.00
C SER A 25 -4.81 -5.79 -3.78
N SER A 26 -4.36 -4.93 -2.90
CA SER A 26 -2.96 -4.86 -2.45
C SER A 26 -2.89 -4.89 -0.93
N VAL A 27 -1.69 -5.17 -0.43
CA VAL A 27 -1.41 -5.32 1.00
C VAL A 27 -0.25 -4.42 1.37
N ALA A 28 -0.46 -3.57 2.37
CA ALA A 28 0.60 -2.87 3.07
C ALA A 28 0.88 -3.57 4.41
N ILE A 29 2.15 -3.65 4.80
CA ILE A 29 2.57 -4.16 6.10
C ILE A 29 3.52 -3.17 6.76
N GLY A 30 3.47 -3.09 8.09
CA GLY A 30 4.32 -2.17 8.83
C GLY A 30 4.10 -2.20 10.33
N TRP A 31 4.87 -1.39 11.03
CA TRP A 31 4.78 -1.16 12.47
C TRP A 31 4.35 0.28 12.78
N GLY A 32 3.77 0.98 11.81
CA GLY A 32 3.20 2.30 12.01
C GLY A 32 2.05 2.28 13.00
N CYS A 33 1.53 3.46 13.30
CA CYS A 33 0.49 3.63 14.32
C CYS A 33 -0.82 2.93 13.91
N THR A 34 -1.41 2.15 14.81
CA THR A 34 -2.76 1.54 14.63
C THR A 34 -3.89 2.54 14.87
N SER A 35 -3.58 3.67 15.53
CA SER A 35 -4.49 4.80 15.71
C SER A 35 -3.71 6.10 15.93
N TRP A 36 -4.40 7.24 15.92
CA TRP A 36 -3.78 8.56 16.12
C TRP A 36 -2.91 8.67 17.40
N ASN A 37 -3.28 7.94 18.46
CA ASN A 37 -2.62 7.99 19.77
C ASN A 37 -1.82 6.71 20.09
N ASP A 38 -1.89 5.68 19.24
CA ASP A 38 -1.22 4.39 19.48
C ASP A 38 -0.18 4.12 18.39
N CYS A 39 1.04 4.57 18.66
CA CYS A 39 2.20 4.43 17.79
C CYS A 39 3.25 3.46 18.35
N GLN A 40 2.90 2.66 19.36
CA GLN A 40 3.82 1.72 20.01
C GLN A 40 3.52 0.28 19.59
N THR A 41 3.31 0.05 18.29
CA THR A 41 2.98 -1.30 17.82
C THR A 41 4.20 -2.21 17.94
N GLN A 42 4.07 -3.26 18.75
CA GLN A 42 5.13 -4.27 18.92
C GLN A 42 4.95 -5.46 17.99
N THR A 43 3.86 -5.47 17.22
CA THR A 43 3.51 -6.54 16.29
C THR A 43 3.31 -5.97 14.90
N LEU A 44 3.77 -6.70 13.89
CA LEU A 44 3.58 -6.33 12.50
C LEU A 44 2.08 -6.28 12.18
N GLN A 45 1.65 -5.17 11.59
CA GLN A 45 0.28 -4.98 11.11
C GLN A 45 0.21 -5.23 9.61
N GLU A 46 -1.01 -5.52 9.15
CA GLU A 46 -1.34 -5.73 7.74
C GLU A 46 -2.62 -4.97 7.40
N ALA A 47 -2.62 -4.24 6.28
CA ALA A 47 -3.78 -3.54 5.76
C ALA A 47 -4.05 -3.92 4.30
N ASN A 48 -5.29 -4.35 4.02
CA ASN A 48 -5.77 -4.58 2.66
C ASN A 48 -6.24 -3.26 2.04
N LEU A 49 -5.56 -2.83 0.98
CA LEU A 49 -5.77 -1.55 0.30
C LEU A 49 -6.07 -1.82 -1.18
N PRO A 50 -7.27 -1.45 -1.69
CA PRO A 50 -7.51 -1.53 -3.12
C PRO A 50 -6.72 -0.42 -3.86
N ILE A 51 -6.20 -0.75 -5.04
CA ILE A 51 -5.60 0.23 -5.94
C ILE A 51 -6.69 1.15 -6.47
N LEU A 52 -6.46 2.46 -6.40
CA LEU A 52 -7.40 3.49 -6.84
C LEU A 52 -6.91 4.13 -8.14
N HIS A 53 -7.84 4.76 -8.86
CA HIS A 53 -7.46 5.62 -9.97
C HIS A 53 -6.74 6.87 -9.42
N ALA A 54 -5.64 7.28 -10.07
CA ALA A 54 -4.89 8.45 -9.64
C ALA A 54 -5.69 9.77 -9.73
N ASN A 55 -6.78 9.80 -10.51
CA ASN A 55 -7.57 11.00 -10.79
C ASN A 55 -8.92 11.05 -10.06
N ILE A 56 -9.15 10.19 -9.07
CA ILE A 56 -10.35 10.24 -8.22
C ILE A 56 -9.97 10.68 -6.80
N PRO A 57 -10.85 11.37 -6.06
CA PRO A 57 -10.69 11.49 -4.61
C PRO A 57 -10.58 10.08 -3.99
N PRO A 58 -9.82 9.84 -2.90
CA PRO A 58 -8.98 10.78 -2.16
C PRO A 58 -7.66 11.17 -2.86
N CYS A 59 -7.26 10.46 -3.93
CA CYS A 59 -6.00 10.63 -4.66
C CYS A 59 -5.86 11.97 -5.40
N THR A 60 -6.84 12.86 -5.34
CA THR A 60 -6.73 14.22 -5.89
C THR A 60 -7.05 15.28 -4.86
N GLN A 61 -7.37 14.88 -3.62
CA GLN A 61 -7.97 15.76 -2.62
C GLN A 61 -6.93 16.57 -1.85
N HIS A 62 -5.73 16.01 -1.62
CA HIS A 62 -4.71 16.63 -0.77
C HIS A 62 -3.39 16.93 -1.48
N MET A 63 -3.10 16.27 -2.60
CA MET A 63 -1.90 16.54 -3.40
C MET A 63 -2.10 16.21 -4.87
N ILE A 64 -1.31 16.86 -5.73
CA ILE A 64 -1.10 16.45 -7.11
C ILE A 64 -0.01 15.39 -7.09
N TYR A 65 -0.36 14.14 -7.41
CA TYR A 65 0.59 13.05 -7.48
C TYR A 65 1.42 13.17 -8.76
N PRO A 66 2.77 13.21 -8.68
CA PRO A 66 3.60 13.14 -9.87
C PRO A 66 3.42 11.78 -10.57
N PRO A 67 3.70 11.69 -11.89
CA PRO A 67 3.70 10.41 -12.59
C PRO A 67 4.57 9.37 -11.86
N GLY A 68 4.09 8.12 -11.82
CA GLY A 68 4.80 7.01 -11.16
C GLY A 68 4.42 6.77 -9.69
N GLN A 69 3.43 7.49 -9.15
CA GLN A 69 2.86 7.17 -7.83
C GLN A 69 1.62 6.28 -7.95
N ILE A 70 1.43 5.42 -6.94
CA ILE A 70 0.28 4.53 -6.80
C ILE A 70 -0.57 5.07 -5.66
N CYS A 71 -1.86 5.25 -5.92
CA CYS A 71 -2.82 5.52 -4.86
C CYS A 71 -3.50 4.21 -4.46
N ALA A 72 -3.46 3.88 -3.17
CA ALA A 72 -4.09 2.69 -2.63
C ALA A 72 -4.76 3.00 -1.29
N GLY A 73 -5.96 2.47 -1.07
CA GLY A 73 -6.70 2.69 0.16
C GLY A 73 -8.20 2.75 -0.05
N ASN A 74 -8.95 3.02 1.01
CA ASN A 74 -10.39 3.12 0.95
C ASN A 74 -10.88 4.51 1.38
N PHE A 75 -12.07 4.87 0.88
CA PHE A 75 -12.76 6.10 1.24
C PHE A 75 -13.25 6.17 2.69
N LYS A 76 -13.23 5.05 3.42
CA LYS A 76 -13.89 4.91 4.72
C LYS A 76 -12.93 5.05 5.91
N CYS A 77 -11.66 5.40 5.69
CA CYS A 77 -10.63 5.55 6.74
C CYS A 77 -10.56 4.36 7.73
N VAL A 78 -10.96 3.15 7.30
CA VAL A 78 -11.04 1.99 8.22
C VAL A 78 -9.71 1.27 8.34
N ALA A 79 -8.88 1.32 7.30
CA ALA A 79 -7.57 0.69 7.23
C ALA A 79 -6.73 1.40 6.15
N GLY A 80 -5.50 1.77 6.49
CA GLY A 80 -4.58 2.57 5.68
C GLY A 80 -3.18 2.53 6.30
N THR A 81 -2.20 3.03 5.57
CA THR A 81 -0.88 3.31 6.15
C THR A 81 -0.97 4.53 7.06
N CYS A 82 -0.19 4.53 8.14
CA CYS A 82 -0.16 5.61 9.12
C CYS A 82 1.28 5.99 9.42
N LYS A 83 1.48 6.99 10.30
CA LYS A 83 2.81 7.42 10.72
C LYS A 83 3.65 6.22 11.16
N GLY A 84 4.85 6.10 10.57
CA GLY A 84 5.77 5.00 10.84
C GLY A 84 5.70 3.84 9.85
N ASP A 85 4.75 3.83 8.91
CA ASP A 85 4.72 2.89 7.79
C ASP A 85 5.54 3.36 6.58
N SER A 86 5.99 4.62 6.58
CA SER A 86 6.81 5.20 5.51
C SER A 86 8.06 4.35 5.22
N GLY A 87 8.30 4.07 3.94
CA GLY A 87 9.34 3.15 3.47
C GLY A 87 8.93 1.68 3.44
N GLY A 88 7.78 1.32 4.00
CA GLY A 88 7.22 -0.03 3.96
C GLY A 88 6.72 -0.44 2.57
N PRO A 89 6.58 -1.74 2.31
CA PRO A 89 6.19 -2.24 1.00
C PRO A 89 4.67 -2.21 0.79
N LEU A 90 4.25 -1.81 -0.41
CA LEU A 90 2.94 -2.12 -0.95
C LEU A 90 3.07 -3.32 -1.88
N MET A 91 2.25 -4.35 -1.67
CA MET A 91 2.44 -5.66 -2.30
C MET A 91 1.16 -6.22 -2.91
N ILE A 92 1.31 -7.08 -3.93
CA ILE A 92 0.23 -7.93 -4.45
C ILE A 92 0.70 -9.39 -4.50
N GLN A 93 -0.23 -10.34 -4.48
CA GLN A 93 0.08 -11.73 -4.83
C GLN A 93 -0.05 -11.92 -6.34
N ASN A 94 1.03 -12.35 -6.98
CA ASN A 94 0.99 -12.72 -8.40
C ASN A 94 0.43 -14.13 -8.62
N ALA A 95 0.26 -14.52 -9.89
CA ALA A 95 -0.32 -15.81 -10.26
C ALA A 95 0.46 -17.04 -9.74
N ASN A 96 1.72 -16.87 -9.34
CA ASN A 96 2.56 -17.91 -8.75
C ASN A 96 2.52 -17.90 -7.21
N TYR A 97 1.56 -17.20 -6.61
CA TYR A 97 1.42 -17.03 -5.15
C TYR A 97 2.64 -16.39 -4.48
N ARG A 98 3.40 -15.58 -5.22
CA ARG A 98 4.53 -14.82 -4.69
C ARG A 98 4.10 -13.39 -4.39
N TRP A 99 4.59 -12.87 -3.27
CA TRP A 99 4.44 -11.47 -2.91
C TRP A 99 5.36 -10.61 -3.76
N GLU A 100 4.74 -9.73 -4.55
CA GLU A 100 5.39 -8.81 -5.47
C GLU A 100 5.29 -7.39 -4.93
N VAL A 101 6.41 -6.71 -4.77
CA VAL A 101 6.46 -5.32 -4.26
C VAL A 101 6.21 -4.37 -5.41
N ILE A 102 5.09 -3.65 -5.36
CA ILE A 102 4.62 -2.77 -6.42
C ILE A 102 4.85 -1.30 -6.11
N GLY A 103 5.11 -0.96 -4.84
CA GLY A 103 5.32 0.40 -4.40
C GLY A 103 5.96 0.46 -3.02
N ILE A 104 6.33 1.69 -2.66
CA ILE A 104 6.90 2.02 -1.35
C ILE A 104 5.99 3.09 -0.74
N THR A 105 5.57 2.87 0.51
CA THR A 105 4.75 3.83 1.26
C THR A 105 5.52 5.15 1.42
N SER A 106 4.97 6.25 0.92
CA SER A 106 5.64 7.56 0.91
C SER A 106 4.87 8.69 1.58
N CYS A 107 3.53 8.67 1.55
CA CYS A 107 2.70 9.74 2.09
C CYS A 107 1.59 9.16 2.97
N ASP A 108 1.72 9.41 4.27
CA ASP A 108 0.70 9.09 5.27
C ASP A 108 0.04 10.42 5.67
N ASP A 109 -0.73 11.01 4.75
CA ASP A 109 -1.49 12.22 5.08
C ASP A 109 -2.51 11.87 6.17
N LYS A 110 -2.74 12.83 7.08
CA LYS A 110 -3.74 12.67 8.13
C LYS A 110 -5.11 12.55 7.47
N TRP A 111 -5.61 11.34 7.30
CA TRP A 111 -6.98 11.05 6.94
C TRP A 111 -7.84 10.94 8.19
#